data_AF-A0A953H502-F1
#
_entry.id   AF-A0A953H502-F1
#
_cell.length_a   1.000
_cell.length_b   1.000
_cell.length_c   1.000
_cell.angle_alpha   90.00
_cell.angle_beta   90.00
_cell.angle_gamma   90.00
#
_symmetry.space_group_name_H-M   'P 1'
#
loop_
_entity.id
_entity.type
_entity.pdbx_description
1 polymer ?
#
loop_
_entity_poly.entity_id
_entity_poly.type
_entity_poly.pdbx_seq_one_letter_code
_entity_poly.pdbx_strand_id
1 'polypeptide(L)'
;MTHQQTADLYDPLGCADPPDELDYSIPGDIVQIFKGEEGIERAVIRTRNPRPDWVCANPDPMAPDAGRVATTIDYRGQFFQISDVQNQGVTTEYILEPWPEGEIHRRVETYSRGAELYRRSYEVGFSQALVKARFLTVFYPIIGMLPRGVLAALVQRIPINIDTAVFWNCILEASVGIFFLFVGRFVRGIANLAGSEGPLGNNVLGVSLWLWVTIAPLLLIDALIRYRMLRRTGQIYGNLLLELIWRFTPGTKN
;
A
#
# COMPACT_ATOMS: atom_id res chain seq x y z
N MET A 1 1.92 26.53 35.69
CA MET A 1 2.40 25.18 35.33
C MET A 1 3.42 25.37 34.23
N THR A 2 4.68 25.36 34.63
CA THR A 2 5.85 25.60 33.78
C THR A 2 6.11 24.34 32.97
N HIS A 3 6.05 24.43 31.65
CA HIS A 3 6.54 23.39 30.77
C HIS A 3 8.04 23.23 31.01
N GLN A 4 8.43 22.20 31.74
CA GLN A 4 9.80 21.68 31.66
C GLN A 4 9.99 21.21 30.22
N GLN A 5 10.67 22.02 29.41
CA GLN A 5 11.42 21.54 28.26
C GLN A 5 12.36 20.46 28.80
N THR A 6 12.02 19.20 28.57
CA THR A 6 12.99 18.12 28.58
C THR A 6 14.06 18.53 27.58
N ALA A 7 15.23 18.91 28.09
CA ALA A 7 16.41 19.15 27.28
C ALA A 7 16.55 17.97 26.31
N ASP A 8 16.57 18.28 25.03
CA ASP A 8 16.80 17.30 23.99
C ASP A 8 18.15 16.64 24.31
N LEU A 9 18.15 15.32 24.55
CA LEU A 9 19.30 14.59 25.10
C LEU A 9 20.52 14.55 24.15
N TYR A 10 20.45 15.30 23.05
CA TYR A 10 21.42 15.41 21.97
C TYR A 10 21.60 16.88 21.55
N ASP A 11 21.75 17.77 22.52
CA ASP A 11 22.41 19.07 22.31
C ASP A 11 23.93 18.80 22.12
N PRO A 12 24.50 19.04 20.93
CA PRO A 12 25.90 18.71 20.59
C PRO A 12 26.94 19.54 21.36
N LEU A 13 26.53 20.45 22.25
CA LEU A 13 27.43 21.28 23.07
C LEU A 13 27.95 20.56 24.34
N GLY A 14 27.59 19.30 24.57
CA GLY A 14 27.94 18.55 25.79
C GLY A 14 29.12 17.57 25.68
N CYS A 15 29.68 17.34 24.50
CA CYS A 15 30.82 16.41 24.34
C CYS A 15 32.15 17.16 24.48
N ALA A 16 32.93 16.79 25.50
CA ALA A 16 34.20 17.43 25.84
C ALA A 16 35.28 17.27 24.75
N ASP A 17 35.16 16.26 23.88
CA ASP A 17 36.00 16.05 22.69
C ASP A 17 35.11 15.46 21.57
N PRO A 18 34.55 16.27 20.65
CA PRO A 18 33.82 15.73 19.52
C PRO A 18 34.79 15.02 18.57
N PRO A 19 34.53 13.75 18.18
CA PRO A 19 35.33 13.04 17.18
C PRO A 19 35.32 13.80 15.85
N ASP A 20 36.43 13.70 15.10
CA ASP A 20 36.83 14.63 14.04
C ASP A 20 35.85 14.84 12.87
N GLU A 21 34.76 14.11 12.74
CA GLU A 21 33.67 14.46 11.80
C GLU A 21 32.38 13.69 12.15
N LEU A 22 31.51 14.31 12.96
CA LEU A 22 30.13 13.85 13.16
C LEU A 22 29.24 14.43 12.04
N ASP A 23 28.53 13.57 11.32
CA ASP A 23 27.52 13.98 10.34
C ASP A 23 26.10 13.78 10.90
N TYR A 24 25.37 14.90 11.00
CA TYR A 24 23.97 14.99 11.41
C TYR A 24 23.03 15.31 10.23
N SER A 25 23.53 15.26 9.00
CA SER A 25 22.77 15.62 7.80
C SER A 25 21.61 14.66 7.51
N ILE A 26 21.63 13.46 8.08
CA ILE A 26 20.59 12.44 7.95
C ILE A 26 19.66 12.53 9.16
N PRO A 27 18.37 12.87 8.97
CA PRO A 27 17.47 13.08 10.10
C PRO A 27 17.36 11.87 11.01
N GLY A 28 17.65 12.01 12.31
CA GLY A 28 17.45 10.96 13.31
C GLY A 28 18.54 9.87 13.35
N ASP A 29 19.57 10.00 12.52
CA ASP A 29 20.74 9.12 12.51
C ASP A 29 21.99 9.97 12.82
N ILE A 30 22.97 9.40 13.51
CA ILE A 30 24.27 10.03 13.77
C ILE A 30 25.32 9.18 13.07
N VAL A 31 26.05 9.76 12.13
CA VAL A 31 27.15 9.09 11.45
C VAL A 31 28.47 9.61 12.00
N GLN A 32 29.28 8.72 12.53
CA GLN A 32 30.62 9.03 13.03
C GLN A 32 31.65 8.41 12.09
N ILE A 33 32.51 9.23 11.50
CA ILE A 33 33.58 8.77 10.62
C ILE A 33 34.88 8.76 11.42
N PHE A 34 35.63 7.67 11.32
CA PHE A 34 36.96 7.58 11.89
C PHE A 34 37.98 7.51 10.75
N LYS A 35 38.88 8.48 10.73
CA LYS A 35 39.96 8.59 9.76
C LYS A 35 41.27 8.19 10.43
N GLY A 36 41.95 7.22 9.85
CA GLY A 36 43.34 6.88 10.16
C GLY A 36 44.32 7.65 9.28
N GLU A 37 45.60 7.34 9.42
CA GLU A 37 46.68 7.94 8.62
C GLU A 37 46.55 7.63 7.11
N GLU A 38 45.91 6.51 6.75
CA GLU A 38 45.77 6.04 5.37
C GLU A 38 44.37 6.28 4.75
N GLY A 39 43.44 6.91 5.47
CA GLY A 39 42.09 7.19 4.97
C GLY A 39 40.98 6.88 5.98
N ILE A 40 39.77 6.63 5.50
CA ILE A 40 38.64 6.26 6.37
C ILE A 40 38.78 4.81 6.78
N GLU A 41 39.02 4.58 8.07
CA GLU A 41 39.20 3.23 8.63
C GLU A 41 37.87 2.57 8.97
N ARG A 42 36.91 3.37 9.45
CA ARG A 42 35.59 2.87 9.86
C ARG A 42 34.56 4.00 9.90
N ALA A 43 33.31 3.66 9.70
CA ALA A 43 32.18 4.53 9.99
C ALA A 43 31.22 3.85 10.97
N VAL A 44 30.56 4.62 11.82
CA VAL A 44 29.56 4.10 12.75
C VAL A 44 28.26 4.87 12.52
N ILE A 45 27.20 4.15 12.18
CA ILE A 45 25.86 4.73 12.04
C ILE A 45 25.05 4.36 13.27
N ARG A 46 24.68 5.37 14.07
CA ARG A 46 23.75 5.20 15.19
C ARG A 46 22.36 5.66 14.76
N THR A 47 21.37 4.78 14.84
CA THR A 47 19.98 5.10 14.49
C THR A 47 19.01 4.59 15.54
N ARG A 48 17.88 5.29 15.72
CA ARG A 48 16.75 4.79 16.52
C ARG A 48 15.84 3.83 15.75
N ASN A 49 15.97 3.80 14.42
CA ASN A 49 15.14 2.98 13.55
C ASN A 49 16.00 1.85 12.99
N PRO A 50 15.95 0.64 13.59
CA PRO A 50 16.73 -0.49 13.08
C PRO A 50 16.38 -0.77 11.63
N ARG A 51 17.40 -1.11 10.84
CA ARG A 51 17.33 -1.42 9.41
C ARG A 51 17.34 -2.95 9.23
N PRO A 52 16.17 -3.61 9.10
CA PRO A 52 16.09 -5.08 8.98
C PRO A 52 16.55 -5.58 7.60
N ASP A 53 16.74 -4.66 6.66
CA ASP A 53 17.23 -4.90 5.33
C ASP A 53 18.76 -4.82 5.24
N TRP A 54 19.43 -4.35 6.30
CA TRP A 54 20.88 -4.23 6.42
C TRP A 54 21.45 -5.48 7.07
N VAL A 55 22.18 -6.26 6.27
CA VAL A 55 22.74 -7.56 6.67
C VAL A 55 24.26 -7.48 6.77
N CYS A 56 24.80 -7.96 7.89
CA CYS A 56 26.25 -8.03 8.13
C CYS A 56 26.96 -8.90 7.09
N ALA A 57 28.23 -8.58 6.81
CA ALA A 57 29.11 -9.42 6.01
C ALA A 57 29.37 -10.78 6.68
N ASN A 58 29.53 -10.76 8.01
CA ASN A 58 29.75 -11.93 8.85
C ASN A 58 28.60 -12.07 9.86
N PRO A 59 27.39 -12.46 9.43
CA PRO A 59 26.29 -12.63 10.37
C PRO A 59 26.61 -13.79 11.31
N ASP A 60 26.19 -13.66 12.58
CA ASP A 60 26.19 -14.78 13.51
C ASP A 60 25.44 -15.96 12.85
N PRO A 61 26.01 -17.17 12.78
CA PRO A 61 25.34 -18.33 12.19
C PRO A 61 23.99 -18.66 12.86
N MET A 62 23.74 -18.16 14.07
CA MET A 62 22.46 -18.29 14.77
C MET A 62 21.53 -17.08 14.59
N ALA A 63 21.97 -16.01 13.93
CA ALA A 63 21.13 -14.84 13.65
C ALA A 63 20.03 -15.19 12.61
N PRO A 64 18.86 -14.54 12.69
CA PRO A 64 17.78 -14.72 11.71
C PRO A 64 18.19 -14.36 10.28
N ASP A 65 19.28 -13.60 10.11
CA ASP A 65 19.83 -13.19 8.83
C ASP A 65 20.91 -14.15 8.29
N ALA A 66 21.18 -15.27 8.97
CA ALA A 66 22.09 -16.30 8.50
C ALA A 66 21.67 -16.82 7.11
N GLY A 67 22.52 -16.59 6.11
CA GLY A 67 22.28 -16.95 4.70
C GLY A 67 21.68 -15.85 3.83
N ARG A 68 21.38 -14.66 4.39
CA ARG A 68 21.02 -13.48 3.59
C ARG A 68 22.28 -12.85 2.98
N VAL A 69 22.10 -12.17 1.84
CA VAL A 69 23.21 -11.51 1.14
C VAL A 69 23.63 -10.26 1.92
N ALA A 70 24.93 -10.17 2.24
CA ALA A 70 25.53 -9.02 2.89
C ALA A 70 25.23 -7.72 2.13
N THR A 71 24.96 -6.65 2.89
CA THR A 71 24.59 -5.35 2.33
C THR A 71 25.83 -4.46 2.23
N THR A 72 26.11 -3.95 1.04
CA THR A 72 27.09 -2.88 0.80
C THR A 72 26.39 -1.54 0.96
N ILE A 73 26.95 -0.66 1.78
CA ILE A 73 26.45 0.70 1.99
C ILE A 73 27.30 1.67 1.18
N ASP A 74 26.70 2.39 0.23
CA ASP A 74 27.34 3.53 -0.43
C ASP A 74 27.06 4.80 0.37
N TYR A 75 28.09 5.36 0.98
CA TYR A 75 28.02 6.60 1.72
C TYR A 75 29.06 7.59 1.19
N ARG A 76 28.57 8.71 0.65
CA ARG A 76 29.40 9.77 0.03
C ARG A 76 30.34 9.24 -1.07
N GLY A 77 29.92 8.22 -1.82
CA GLY A 77 30.70 7.65 -2.92
C GLY A 77 31.76 6.65 -2.47
N GLN A 78 31.77 6.26 -1.20
CA GLN A 78 32.60 5.18 -0.67
C GLN A 78 31.72 4.00 -0.27
N PHE A 79 32.21 2.80 -0.57
CA PHE A 79 31.52 1.56 -0.25
C PHE A 79 31.99 1.00 1.08
N PHE A 80 31.03 0.67 1.93
CA PHE A 80 31.26 0.04 3.21
C PHE A 80 30.53 -1.29 3.30
N GLN A 81 31.09 -2.23 4.05
CA GLN A 81 30.39 -3.40 4.54
C GLN A 81 29.96 -3.20 5.98
N ILE A 82 28.86 -3.83 6.37
CA ILE A 82 28.44 -3.87 7.76
C ILE A 82 29.21 -5.01 8.45
N SER A 83 30.13 -4.67 9.34
CA SER A 83 30.91 -5.67 10.07
C SER A 83 30.18 -6.18 11.30
N ASP A 84 29.51 -5.29 12.03
CA ASP A 84 28.79 -5.63 13.26
C ASP A 84 27.55 -4.75 13.48
N VAL A 85 26.58 -5.29 14.23
CA VAL A 85 25.33 -4.61 14.59
C VAL A 85 25.08 -4.76 16.09
N GLN A 86 25.14 -3.63 16.80
CA GLN A 86 24.99 -3.60 18.25
C GLN A 86 23.70 -2.91 18.64
N ASN A 87 22.85 -3.61 19.40
CA ASN A 87 21.60 -3.04 19.92
C ASN A 87 21.84 -2.45 21.31
N GLN A 88 21.93 -1.12 21.41
CA GLN A 88 22.08 -0.36 22.65
C GLN A 88 20.73 0.15 23.17
N GLY A 89 19.80 -0.77 23.41
CA GLY A 89 18.47 -0.49 23.97
C GLY A 89 17.56 0.32 23.03
N VAL A 90 17.74 1.65 22.99
CA VAL A 90 16.92 2.59 22.21
C VAL A 90 17.52 2.87 20.83
N THR A 91 18.80 2.61 20.65
CA THR A 91 19.52 2.83 19.40
C THR A 91 20.19 1.54 18.93
N THR A 92 20.25 1.37 17.62
CA THR A 92 21.05 0.34 16.95
C THR A 92 22.26 1.03 16.33
N GLU A 93 23.44 0.50 16.62
CA GLU A 93 24.71 0.93 16.04
C GLU A 93 25.14 -0.06 14.96
N TYR A 94 25.43 0.45 13.77
CA TYR A 94 25.99 -0.30 12.66
C TYR A 94 27.46 0.09 12.52
N ILE A 95 28.34 -0.88 12.70
CA ILE A 95 29.78 -0.70 12.47
C ILE A 95 30.05 -0.99 11.00
N LEU A 96 30.59 0.01 10.32
CA LEU A 96 30.89 -0.02 8.90
C LEU A 96 32.40 -0.02 8.68
N GLU A 97 32.87 -0.97 7.90
CA GLU A 97 34.27 -1.07 7.47
C GLU A 97 34.36 -0.86 5.96
N PRO A 98 35.46 -0.31 5.45
CA PRO A 98 35.70 -0.20 4.02
C PRO A 98 35.48 -1.54 3.32
N TRP A 99 34.78 -1.51 2.18
CA TRP A 99 34.57 -2.71 1.39
C TRP A 99 35.92 -3.25 0.87
N PRO A 100 36.20 -4.56 0.98
CA PRO A 100 37.46 -5.13 0.52
C PRO A 100 37.67 -4.94 -0.98
N GLU A 101 38.89 -4.57 -1.38
CA GLU A 101 39.23 -4.39 -2.79
C GLU A 101 39.12 -5.72 -3.57
N GLY A 102 38.47 -5.68 -4.73
CA GLY A 102 38.35 -6.83 -5.63
C GLY A 102 37.13 -7.73 -5.40
N GLU A 103 36.32 -7.50 -4.37
CA GLU A 103 35.09 -8.23 -4.17
C GLU A 103 33.89 -7.59 -4.92
N ILE A 104 33.05 -8.44 -5.51
CA ILE A 104 31.86 -7.99 -6.24
C ILE A 104 30.78 -7.52 -5.25
N HIS A 105 30.35 -6.27 -5.37
CA HIS A 105 29.19 -5.76 -4.66
C HIS A 105 27.93 -6.52 -5.08
N ARG A 106 27.27 -7.19 -4.14
CA ARG A 106 26.06 -7.99 -4.45
C ARG A 106 24.79 -7.18 -4.28
N ARG A 107 24.73 -6.36 -3.24
CA ARG A 107 23.56 -5.53 -2.91
C ARG A 107 24.05 -4.20 -2.39
N VAL A 108 23.88 -3.15 -3.18
CA VAL A 108 24.31 -1.79 -2.83
C VAL A 108 23.09 -0.98 -2.42
N GLU A 109 23.13 -0.42 -1.22
CA GLU A 109 22.15 0.54 -0.71
C GLU A 109 22.83 1.90 -0.56
N THR A 110 22.34 2.91 -1.28
CA THR A 110 22.86 4.28 -1.16
C THR A 110 22.32 4.94 0.11
N TYR A 111 23.21 5.22 1.04
CA TYR A 111 22.89 5.91 2.28
C TYR A 111 23.13 7.41 2.13
N SER A 112 22.04 8.15 1.94
CA SER A 112 22.07 9.61 1.78
C SER A 112 20.83 10.24 2.41
N ARG A 113 20.91 11.54 2.74
CA ARG A 113 19.77 12.31 3.22
C ARG A 113 18.55 12.20 2.30
N GLY A 114 18.77 12.26 0.98
CA GLY A 114 17.70 12.15 -0.01
C GLY A 114 17.03 10.78 0.00
N ALA A 115 17.82 9.70 0.03
CA ALA A 115 17.32 8.34 0.11
C ALA A 115 16.50 8.10 1.39
N GLU A 116 16.96 8.62 2.53
CA GLU A 116 16.26 8.46 3.81
C GLU A 116 14.98 9.30 3.90
N LEU A 117 14.98 10.52 3.39
CA LEU A 117 13.75 11.32 3.28
C LEU A 117 12.73 10.65 2.38
N TYR A 118 13.17 10.09 1.24
CA TYR A 118 12.30 9.33 0.35
C TYR A 118 11.72 8.10 1.06
N ARG A 119 12.55 7.29 1.71
CA ARG A 119 12.13 6.10 2.46
C ARG A 119 11.12 6.44 3.56
N ARG A 120 11.37 7.48 4.36
CA ARG A 120 10.41 7.94 5.40
C ARG A 120 9.11 8.45 4.82
N SER A 121 9.18 9.24 3.74
CA SER A 121 7.98 9.72 3.06
C SER A 121 7.15 8.55 2.51
N TYR A 122 7.83 7.51 2.03
CA TYR A 122 7.21 6.29 1.55
C TYR A 122 6.61 5.48 2.70
N GLU A 123 7.28 5.31 3.83
CA GLU A 123 6.77 4.57 5.00
C GLU A 123 5.55 5.25 5.65
N VAL A 124 5.62 6.57 5.86
CA VAL A 124 4.49 7.34 6.41
C VAL A 124 3.35 7.40 5.40
N GLY A 125 3.65 7.61 4.12
CA GLY A 125 2.66 7.58 3.04
C GLY A 125 2.00 6.21 2.90
N PHE A 126 2.78 5.13 2.98
CA PHE A 126 2.33 3.75 2.82
C PHE A 126 1.50 3.27 4.01
N SER A 127 1.89 3.59 5.24
CA SER A 127 1.10 3.26 6.44
C SER A 127 -0.25 3.98 6.43
N GLN A 128 -0.28 5.27 6.12
CA GLN A 128 -1.53 6.01 5.94
C GLN A 128 -2.36 5.48 4.77
N ALA A 129 -1.71 5.11 3.67
CA ALA A 129 -2.37 4.53 2.50
C ALA A 129 -2.94 3.14 2.80
N LEU A 130 -2.28 2.31 3.62
CA LEU A 130 -2.77 1.01 4.08
C LEU A 130 -4.00 1.15 4.98
N VAL A 131 -3.99 2.11 5.92
CA VAL A 131 -5.16 2.39 6.77
C VAL A 131 -6.34 2.85 5.91
N LYS A 132 -6.09 3.77 4.95
CA LYS A 132 -7.10 4.21 3.99
C LYS A 132 -7.60 3.06 3.11
N ALA A 133 -6.70 2.21 2.62
CA ALA A 133 -7.05 1.05 1.80
C ALA A 133 -7.92 0.05 2.58
N ARG A 134 -7.60 -0.21 3.85
CA ARG A 134 -8.43 -1.05 4.73
C ARG A 134 -9.83 -0.46 4.91
N PHE A 135 -9.95 0.84 5.17
CA PHE A 135 -11.27 1.48 5.26
C PHE A 135 -12.06 1.35 3.95
N LEU A 136 -11.38 1.48 2.81
CA LEU A 136 -12.01 1.37 1.49
C LEU A 136 -12.48 -0.05 1.16
N THR A 137 -12.00 -1.10 1.84
CA THR A 137 -12.47 -2.49 1.63
C THR A 137 -13.98 -2.64 1.81
N VAL A 138 -14.57 -1.91 2.76
CA VAL A 138 -16.03 -1.92 2.99
C VAL A 138 -16.80 -1.38 1.79
N PHE A 139 -16.17 -0.48 1.03
CA PHE A 139 -16.75 0.15 -0.15
C PHE A 139 -16.37 -0.56 -1.45
N TYR A 140 -15.67 -1.69 -1.41
CA TYR A 140 -15.27 -2.45 -2.60
C TYR A 140 -16.42 -2.78 -3.57
N PRO A 141 -17.61 -3.19 -3.12
CA PRO A 141 -18.74 -3.42 -4.02
C PRO A 141 -19.17 -2.17 -4.79
N ILE A 142 -19.01 -0.98 -4.21
CA ILE A 142 -19.38 0.31 -4.83
C ILE A 142 -18.24 0.80 -5.72
N ILE A 143 -17.00 0.70 -5.23
CA ILE A 143 -15.80 1.05 -6.00
C ILE A 143 -15.74 0.22 -7.28
N GLY A 144 -16.03 -1.08 -7.20
CA GLY A 144 -16.08 -1.97 -8.35
C GLY A 144 -17.12 -1.59 -9.41
N MET A 145 -18.14 -0.78 -9.09
CA MET A 145 -19.10 -0.28 -10.08
C MET A 145 -18.53 0.83 -10.96
N LEU A 146 -17.46 1.52 -10.52
CA LEU A 146 -16.98 2.72 -11.18
C LEU A 146 -16.50 2.44 -12.62
N PRO A 147 -16.59 3.43 -13.53
CA PRO A 147 -16.04 3.31 -14.87
C PRO A 147 -14.53 3.04 -14.84
N ARG A 148 -14.02 2.29 -15.83
CA ARG A 148 -12.60 1.91 -15.90
C ARG A 148 -11.64 3.10 -15.77
N GLY A 149 -11.96 4.24 -16.37
CA GLY A 149 -11.12 5.45 -16.27
C GLY A 149 -10.99 5.98 -14.84
N VAL A 150 -12.07 5.91 -14.05
CA VAL A 150 -12.08 6.33 -12.64
C VAL A 150 -11.33 5.32 -11.79
N LEU A 151 -11.52 4.01 -12.04
CA LEU A 151 -10.78 2.94 -11.35
C LEU A 151 -9.26 3.07 -11.58
N ALA A 152 -8.84 3.34 -12.81
CA ALA A 152 -7.43 3.54 -13.15
C ALA A 152 -6.83 4.75 -12.41
N ALA A 153 -7.55 5.88 -12.36
CA ALA A 153 -7.12 7.06 -11.62
C ALA A 153 -7.06 6.82 -10.10
N LEU A 154 -7.99 6.02 -9.57
CA LEU A 154 -8.05 5.68 -8.14
C LEU A 154 -6.83 4.85 -7.71
N VAL A 155 -6.41 3.88 -8.52
CA VAL A 155 -5.26 3.01 -8.21
C VAL A 155 -3.92 3.71 -8.30
N GLN A 156 -3.79 4.75 -9.13
CA GLN A 156 -2.59 5.58 -9.10
C GLN A 156 -2.42 6.34 -7.78
N ARG A 157 -3.52 6.54 -7.02
CA ARG A 157 -3.53 7.35 -5.79
C ARG A 157 -3.61 6.53 -4.52
N ILE A 158 -4.24 5.36 -4.57
CA ILE A 158 -4.51 4.53 -3.40
C ILE A 158 -4.22 3.06 -3.77
N PRO A 159 -3.44 2.32 -2.95
CA PRO A 159 -3.11 0.93 -3.21
C PRO A 159 -4.34 0.03 -2.93
N ILE A 160 -5.29 0.04 -3.87
CA ILE A 160 -6.52 -0.76 -3.81
C ILE A 160 -6.38 -1.95 -4.76
N ASN A 161 -6.80 -3.13 -4.30
CA ASN A 161 -6.91 -4.30 -5.16
C ASN A 161 -8.21 -4.22 -5.98
N ILE A 162 -8.10 -3.75 -7.23
CA ILE A 162 -9.26 -3.56 -8.11
C ILE A 162 -9.95 -4.89 -8.42
N ASP A 163 -9.20 -5.97 -8.62
CA ASP A 163 -9.77 -7.28 -8.96
C ASP A 163 -10.73 -7.75 -7.87
N THR A 164 -10.32 -7.54 -6.62
CA THR A 164 -11.15 -7.84 -5.44
C THR A 164 -12.39 -6.93 -5.40
N ALA A 165 -12.23 -5.64 -5.70
CA ALA A 165 -13.36 -4.71 -5.75
C ALA A 165 -14.39 -5.08 -6.83
N VAL A 166 -13.93 -5.40 -8.05
CA VAL A 166 -14.79 -5.85 -9.15
C VAL A 166 -15.45 -7.19 -8.82
N PHE A 167 -14.74 -8.12 -8.21
CA PHE A 167 -15.31 -9.40 -7.78
C PHE A 167 -16.46 -9.23 -6.79
N TRP A 168 -16.26 -8.44 -5.73
CA TRP A 168 -17.32 -8.15 -4.75
C TRP A 168 -18.49 -7.39 -5.36
N ASN A 169 -18.22 -6.51 -6.30
CA ASN A 169 -19.27 -5.83 -7.05
C ASN A 169 -20.09 -6.81 -7.93
N CYS A 170 -19.44 -7.74 -8.64
CA CYS A 170 -20.15 -8.78 -9.40
C CYS A 170 -21.04 -9.64 -8.50
N ILE A 171 -20.56 -9.98 -7.30
CA ILE A 171 -21.39 -10.69 -6.30
C ILE A 171 -22.59 -9.83 -5.91
N LEU A 172 -22.38 -8.56 -5.57
CA LEU A 172 -23.45 -7.64 -5.18
C LEU A 172 -24.50 -7.51 -6.30
N GLU A 173 -24.08 -7.26 -7.53
CA GLU A 173 -24.96 -7.14 -8.71
C GLU A 173 -25.77 -8.42 -8.93
N ALA A 174 -25.13 -9.59 -8.83
CA ALA A 174 -25.81 -10.87 -8.95
C ALA A 174 -26.81 -11.10 -7.80
N SER A 175 -26.45 -10.78 -6.56
CA SER A 175 -27.33 -10.90 -5.40
C SER A 175 -28.54 -9.99 -5.52
N VAL A 176 -28.35 -8.72 -5.93
CA VAL A 176 -29.44 -7.77 -6.16
C VAL A 176 -30.34 -8.25 -7.31
N GLY A 177 -29.76 -8.72 -8.41
CA GLY A 177 -30.51 -9.30 -9.52
C GLY A 177 -31.34 -10.52 -9.12
N ILE A 178 -30.76 -11.47 -8.37
CA ILE A 178 -31.48 -12.64 -7.84
C ILE A 178 -32.60 -12.21 -6.90
N PHE A 179 -32.32 -11.27 -5.99
CA PHE A 179 -33.32 -10.73 -5.06
C PHE A 179 -34.50 -10.10 -5.82
N PHE A 180 -34.23 -9.30 -6.85
CA PHE A 180 -35.25 -8.67 -7.68
C PHE A 180 -36.11 -9.70 -8.44
N LEU A 181 -35.50 -10.75 -9.00
CA LEU A 181 -36.24 -11.84 -9.62
C LEU A 181 -37.12 -12.59 -8.62
N PHE A 182 -36.58 -12.88 -7.43
CA PHE A 182 -37.28 -13.65 -6.41
C PHE A 182 -38.45 -12.87 -5.82
N VAL A 183 -38.25 -11.62 -5.42
CA VAL A 183 -39.30 -10.74 -4.88
C VAL A 183 -40.38 -10.49 -5.95
N GLY A 184 -39.99 -10.22 -7.19
CA GLY A 184 -40.95 -10.02 -8.29
C GLY A 184 -41.82 -11.26 -8.55
N ARG A 185 -41.23 -12.46 -8.51
CA ARG A 185 -41.94 -13.75 -8.66
C ARG A 185 -42.84 -14.05 -7.46
N PHE A 186 -42.33 -13.82 -6.25
CA PHE A 186 -43.04 -14.10 -5.01
C PHE A 186 -44.27 -13.22 -4.86
N VAL A 187 -44.14 -11.91 -5.10
CA VAL A 187 -45.28 -10.97 -5.01
C VAL A 187 -46.32 -11.27 -6.08
N ARG A 188 -45.90 -11.60 -7.30
CA ARG A 188 -46.83 -12.03 -8.36
C ARG A 188 -47.55 -13.33 -8.01
N GLY A 189 -46.86 -14.29 -7.40
CA GLY A 189 -47.44 -15.54 -6.92
C GLY A 189 -48.49 -15.34 -5.83
N ILE A 190 -48.21 -14.47 -4.85
CA ILE A 190 -49.17 -14.12 -3.80
C ILE A 190 -50.37 -13.36 -4.37
N ALA A 191 -50.16 -12.38 -5.24
CA ALA A 191 -51.23 -11.61 -5.86
C ALA A 191 -52.19 -12.51 -6.65
N ASN A 192 -51.64 -13.47 -7.40
CA ASN A 192 -52.43 -14.46 -8.14
C ASN A 192 -53.21 -15.40 -7.19
N LEU A 193 -52.61 -15.83 -6.08
CA LEU A 193 -53.27 -16.69 -5.07
C LEU A 193 -54.36 -15.95 -4.28
N ALA A 194 -54.20 -14.66 -4.05
CA ALA A 194 -55.16 -13.83 -3.33
C ALA A 194 -56.37 -13.41 -4.18
N GLY A 195 -56.43 -13.82 -5.46
CA GLY A 195 -57.47 -13.38 -6.40
C GLY A 195 -57.46 -11.86 -6.63
N SER A 196 -56.38 -11.19 -6.25
CA SER A 196 -56.28 -9.74 -6.32
C SER A 196 -55.70 -9.34 -7.68
N GLU A 197 -56.55 -9.16 -8.68
CA GLU A 197 -56.19 -8.50 -9.95
C GLU A 197 -56.09 -6.96 -9.80
N GLY A 198 -55.84 -6.48 -8.57
CA GLY A 198 -55.76 -5.06 -8.25
C GLY A 198 -54.39 -4.44 -8.57
N PRO A 199 -54.28 -3.10 -8.54
CA PRO A 199 -53.07 -2.34 -8.89
C PRO A 199 -51.83 -2.67 -8.04
N LEU A 200 -51.99 -3.38 -6.92
CA LEU A 200 -50.91 -3.98 -6.11
C LEU A 200 -50.11 -5.05 -6.89
N GLY A 201 -50.68 -5.68 -7.91
CA GLY A 201 -49.99 -6.66 -8.75
C GLY A 201 -48.96 -6.06 -9.73
N ASN A 202 -49.03 -4.75 -10.00
CA ASN A 202 -48.18 -4.08 -10.99
C ASN A 202 -47.04 -3.25 -10.38
N ASN A 203 -47.12 -2.90 -9.09
CA ASN A 203 -46.12 -2.10 -8.40
C ASN A 203 -45.72 -2.77 -7.07
N VAL A 204 -44.44 -3.09 -6.94
CA VAL A 204 -43.85 -3.64 -5.71
C VAL A 204 -42.86 -2.61 -5.18
N LEU A 205 -43.03 -2.19 -3.92
CA LEU A 205 -42.21 -1.15 -3.28
C LEU A 205 -42.19 0.19 -4.07
N GLY A 206 -43.30 0.54 -4.75
CA GLY A 206 -43.41 1.77 -5.53
C GLY A 206 -42.68 1.73 -6.89
N VAL A 207 -42.14 0.59 -7.29
CA VAL A 207 -41.45 0.40 -8.58
C VAL A 207 -42.23 -0.60 -9.44
N SER A 208 -42.40 -0.27 -10.72
CA SER A 208 -43.12 -1.11 -11.69
C SER A 208 -42.49 -2.49 -11.80
N LEU A 209 -43.29 -3.55 -11.70
CA LEU A 209 -42.86 -4.95 -11.81
C LEU A 209 -42.02 -5.21 -13.07
N TRP A 210 -42.35 -4.53 -14.17
CA TRP A 210 -41.62 -4.59 -15.44
C TRP A 210 -40.18 -4.13 -15.33
N LEU A 211 -39.95 -3.11 -14.52
CA LEU A 211 -38.64 -2.52 -14.29
C LEU A 211 -37.76 -3.51 -13.50
N TRP A 212 -38.32 -4.25 -12.55
CA TRP A 212 -37.61 -5.35 -11.86
C TRP A 212 -37.27 -6.51 -12.82
N VAL A 213 -38.22 -6.92 -13.65
CA VAL A 213 -38.04 -8.02 -14.61
C VAL A 213 -37.04 -7.67 -15.70
N THR A 214 -36.82 -6.39 -15.99
CA THR A 214 -35.86 -5.94 -17.02
C THR A 214 -34.49 -5.63 -16.42
N ILE A 215 -34.44 -4.98 -15.25
CA ILE A 215 -33.16 -4.66 -14.59
C ILE A 215 -32.48 -5.92 -14.05
N ALA A 216 -33.23 -6.87 -13.50
CA ALA A 216 -32.61 -8.03 -12.86
C ALA A 216 -31.81 -8.92 -13.84
N PRO A 217 -32.31 -9.28 -15.04
CA PRO A 217 -31.51 -9.97 -16.04
C PRO A 217 -30.33 -9.13 -16.52
N LEU A 218 -30.49 -7.82 -16.67
CA LEU A 218 -29.39 -6.93 -17.08
C LEU A 218 -28.25 -6.95 -16.05
N LEU A 219 -28.55 -6.83 -14.76
CA LEU A 219 -27.57 -6.92 -13.69
C LEU A 219 -26.88 -8.28 -13.65
N LEU A 220 -27.64 -9.37 -13.84
CA LEU A 220 -27.07 -10.73 -13.86
C LEU A 220 -26.17 -10.98 -15.06
N ILE A 221 -26.57 -10.50 -16.24
CA ILE A 221 -25.78 -10.61 -17.47
C ILE A 221 -24.51 -9.78 -17.34
N ASP A 222 -24.61 -8.54 -16.85
CA ASP A 222 -23.46 -7.67 -16.62
C ASP A 222 -22.45 -8.30 -15.65
N ALA A 223 -22.93 -8.75 -14.47
CA ALA A 223 -22.11 -9.44 -13.48
C ALA A 223 -21.44 -10.70 -14.05
N LEU A 224 -22.17 -11.50 -14.85
CA LEU A 224 -21.64 -12.71 -15.46
C LEU A 224 -20.56 -12.41 -16.52
N ILE A 225 -20.78 -11.41 -17.37
CA ILE A 225 -19.83 -10.98 -18.38
C ILE A 225 -18.56 -10.49 -17.70
N ARG A 226 -18.70 -9.58 -16.73
CA ARG A 226 -17.57 -8.98 -16.01
C ARG A 226 -16.78 -10.02 -15.21
N TYR A 227 -17.46 -10.93 -14.54
CA TYR A 227 -16.82 -12.05 -13.86
C TYR A 227 -16.05 -12.96 -14.82
N ARG A 228 -16.62 -13.27 -16.00
CA ARG A 228 -15.93 -14.06 -17.03
C ARG A 228 -14.72 -13.33 -17.60
N MET A 229 -14.84 -12.03 -17.88
CA MET A 229 -13.74 -11.22 -18.39
C MET A 229 -12.60 -11.13 -17.38
N LEU A 230 -12.92 -10.87 -16.10
CA LEU A 230 -11.95 -10.87 -15.01
C LEU A 230 -11.19 -12.21 -14.95
N ARG A 231 -11.91 -13.34 -14.98
CA ARG A 231 -11.29 -14.68 -14.92
C ARG A 231 -10.47 -15.07 -16.16
N ARG A 232 -10.89 -14.68 -17.37
CA ARG A 232 -10.27 -15.15 -18.62
C ARG A 232 -9.15 -14.25 -19.12
N THR A 233 -9.26 -12.94 -18.92
CA THR A 233 -8.36 -11.96 -19.54
C THR A 233 -7.55 -11.18 -18.52
N GLY A 234 -7.91 -11.24 -17.23
CA GLY A 234 -7.35 -10.36 -16.19
C GLY A 234 -7.65 -8.88 -16.44
N GLN A 235 -8.51 -8.55 -17.42
CA GLN A 235 -8.85 -7.18 -17.73
C GLN A 235 -9.99 -6.70 -16.84
N ILE A 236 -9.78 -5.54 -16.26
CA ILE A 236 -10.72 -4.86 -15.38
C ILE A 236 -11.65 -4.01 -16.24
N TYR A 237 -12.94 -4.33 -16.19
CA TYR A 237 -14.01 -3.55 -16.78
C TYR A 237 -14.88 -2.95 -15.69
N GLY A 238 -15.20 -1.66 -15.84
CA GLY A 238 -16.22 -1.02 -14.99
C GLY A 238 -17.59 -1.66 -15.23
N ASN A 239 -18.59 -1.26 -14.46
CA ASN A 239 -19.97 -1.65 -14.76
C ASN A 239 -20.33 -1.20 -16.19
N LEU A 240 -20.84 -2.10 -17.03
CA LEU A 240 -21.03 -1.80 -18.46
C LEU A 240 -22.06 -0.70 -18.69
N LEU A 241 -23.10 -0.63 -17.87
CA LEU A 241 -24.13 0.41 -17.96
C LEU A 241 -23.57 1.77 -17.58
N LEU A 242 -22.78 1.83 -16.49
CA LEU A 242 -22.11 3.07 -16.07
C LEU A 242 -21.02 3.50 -17.06
N GLU A 243 -20.29 2.55 -17.67
CA GLU A 243 -19.37 2.87 -18.76
C GLU A 243 -20.10 3.45 -19.97
N LEU A 244 -21.25 2.90 -20.32
CA LEU A 244 -22.04 3.39 -21.45
C LEU A 244 -22.52 4.82 -21.18
N ILE A 245 -23.10 5.09 -20.00
CA ILE A 245 -23.47 6.44 -19.57
C ILE A 245 -22.24 7.36 -19.59
N TRP A 246 -21.12 6.93 -19.01
CA TRP A 246 -19.90 7.72 -18.91
C TRP A 246 -19.31 8.12 -20.27
N ARG A 247 -19.41 7.23 -21.28
CA ARG A 247 -18.97 7.52 -22.65
C ARG A 247 -19.89 8.50 -23.39
N PHE A 248 -21.17 8.55 -23.02
CA PHE A 248 -22.16 9.44 -23.62
C PHE A 248 -22.32 10.78 -22.89
N THR A 249 -21.73 10.95 -21.69
CA THR A 249 -21.71 12.24 -20.99
C THR A 249 -20.76 13.22 -21.69
N PRO A 250 -21.24 14.34 -22.25
CA PRO A 250 -20.37 15.31 -22.91
C PRO A 250 -19.47 16.01 -21.88
N GLY A 251 -18.15 15.79 -21.97
CA GLY A 251 -17.14 16.41 -21.10
C GLY A 251 -16.01 15.47 -20.68
N THR A 252 -16.21 14.16 -20.79
CA THR A 252 -15.23 13.12 -20.46
C THR A 252 -14.47 12.65 -21.70
N LYS A 253 -13.88 13.59 -22.45
CA LYS A 253 -12.86 13.24 -23.44
C LYS A 253 -11.52 13.10 -22.71
N ASN A 254 -11.11 11.85 -22.45
CA ASN A 254 -9.70 11.49 -22.33
C ASN A 254 -9.29 10.84 -23.65
#